data_AF-A0A847KJ87-F1
#
_entry.id   AF-A0A847KJ87-F1
#
_cell.length_a   1.000
_cell.length_b   1.000
_cell.length_c   1.000
_cell.angle_alpha   90.00
_cell.angle_beta   90.00
_cell.angle_gamma   90.00
#
_symmetry.space_group_name_H-M   'P 1'
#
loop_
_entity.id
_entity.type
_entity.pdbx_description
1 polymer ?
#
loop_
_entity_poly.entity_id
_entity_poly.type
_entity_poly.pdbx_seq_one_letter_code
_entity_poly.pdbx_strand_id
1 'polypeptide(L)'
;MSPGAPRLEVQFLPAREGDAIWLRWTGDDGAPHQAIIDMGKEETGRALVERFRALPEDQRVFDLLVVTHMDGDHIGGVLTCVSDAKEPVPGLVFRDVWFNGWPHLHGERAPDPLEAGPAAEPLEAGPEAEPLGPAAEPLGAGPEAEPLGPAAEPLGPAAEPLGPVQGERLTRWLMAQSWNAAFGRGPVVRPDDAVAAPVDLPGGVRLTVLGPTQDRLTALIGSWRRDVEKALAKGTLDWASPGLDLSDLPVPGAQPLGADAEVVDEFEPGFEPLGPATPPVLETPADLEELAATPVSLDSSGANGASIVLLLEWHGRRLLLTGDAFADDVLAGLVALRAAETGEALSGSGADEGAPDAGAGGEAAGG
;
A
#
# COMPACT_ATOMS: atom_id res chain seq x y z
N MET A 1 -24.76 -32.45 0.05
CA MET A 1 -23.65 -32.08 -0.86
C MET A 1 -22.40 -32.15 -0.02
N SER A 2 -21.39 -32.95 -0.41
CA SER A 2 -20.09 -32.87 0.27
C SER A 2 -19.60 -31.43 0.14
N PRO A 3 -19.13 -30.78 1.23
CA PRO A 3 -18.46 -29.49 1.10
C PRO A 3 -17.36 -29.66 0.05
N GLY A 4 -17.29 -28.71 -0.89
CA GLY A 4 -16.23 -28.73 -1.90
C GLY A 4 -14.87 -28.82 -1.21
N ALA A 5 -13.90 -29.46 -1.86
CA ALA A 5 -12.56 -29.54 -1.30
C ALA A 5 -12.05 -28.11 -0.95
N PRO A 6 -11.33 -27.94 0.16
CA PRO A 6 -10.76 -26.65 0.52
C PRO A 6 -9.96 -26.12 -0.67
N ARG A 7 -10.19 -24.85 -1.01
CA ARG A 7 -9.56 -24.18 -2.16
C ARG A 7 -9.24 -22.75 -1.77
N LEU A 8 -8.04 -22.29 -2.13
CA LEU A 8 -7.65 -20.88 -2.16
C LEU A 8 -7.56 -20.45 -3.63
N GLU A 9 -8.26 -19.38 -3.97
CA GLU A 9 -8.23 -18.70 -5.26
C GLU A 9 -7.64 -17.32 -5.08
N VAL A 10 -6.65 -17.01 -5.90
CA VAL A 10 -5.99 -15.70 -5.97
C VAL A 10 -6.33 -15.12 -7.33
N GLN A 11 -7.07 -14.02 -7.34
CA GLN A 11 -7.41 -13.33 -8.57
C GLN A 11 -6.74 -11.97 -8.62
N PHE A 12 -5.82 -11.79 -9.56
CA PHE A 12 -5.30 -10.48 -9.94
C PHE A 12 -6.35 -9.77 -10.80
N LEU A 13 -6.82 -8.64 -10.30
CA LEU A 13 -7.81 -7.79 -10.95
C LEU A 13 -7.11 -6.86 -11.95
N PRO A 14 -7.83 -6.29 -12.94
CA PRO A 14 -7.24 -5.35 -13.88
C PRO A 14 -6.95 -4.00 -13.20
N ALA A 15 -5.84 -3.93 -12.46
CA ALA A 15 -5.35 -2.72 -11.77
C ALA A 15 -4.84 -1.65 -12.75
N ARG A 16 -4.44 -2.10 -13.96
CA ARG A 16 -3.66 -1.35 -14.97
C ARG A 16 -2.23 -1.11 -14.51
N GLU A 17 -2.08 -0.36 -13.42
CA GLU A 17 -0.84 -0.07 -12.68
C GLU A 17 -1.13 -0.32 -11.19
N GLY A 18 -0.07 -0.58 -10.41
CA GLY A 18 -0.16 -1.04 -9.03
C GLY A 18 -0.89 -2.38 -8.86
N ASP A 19 -1.37 -2.64 -7.65
CA ASP A 19 -1.97 -3.92 -7.26
C ASP A 19 -3.48 -3.84 -7.02
N ALA A 20 -4.17 -4.92 -7.40
CA ALA A 20 -5.56 -5.17 -7.02
C ALA A 20 -5.80 -6.67 -6.99
N ILE A 21 -5.96 -7.25 -5.80
CA ILE A 21 -6.00 -8.71 -5.62
C ILE A 21 -7.21 -9.11 -4.82
N TRP A 22 -8.01 -10.04 -5.35
CA TRP A 22 -9.12 -10.65 -4.64
C TRP A 22 -8.76 -12.08 -4.24
N LEU A 23 -8.67 -12.31 -2.94
CA LEU A 23 -8.46 -13.62 -2.34
C LEU A 23 -9.80 -14.24 -1.96
N ARG A 24 -10.01 -15.51 -2.31
CA ARG A 24 -11.19 -16.27 -1.90
C ARG A 24 -10.77 -17.64 -1.43
N TRP A 25 -11.25 -18.08 -0.27
CA TRP A 25 -10.99 -19.42 0.21
C TRP A 25 -12.20 -20.07 0.86
N THR A 26 -12.17 -21.39 0.95
CA THR A 26 -13.16 -22.17 1.69
C THR A 26 -12.48 -22.78 2.91
N GLY A 27 -13.03 -22.53 4.10
CA GLY A 27 -12.55 -23.11 5.35
C GLY A 27 -12.77 -24.62 5.42
N ASP A 28 -12.15 -25.27 6.40
CA ASP A 28 -12.34 -26.72 6.67
C ASP A 28 -13.80 -27.08 6.99
N ASP A 29 -14.58 -26.12 7.50
CA ASP A 29 -16.01 -26.22 7.77
C ASP A 29 -16.89 -26.00 6.52
N GLY A 30 -16.28 -25.68 5.38
CA GLY A 30 -16.96 -25.36 4.13
C GLY A 30 -17.44 -23.91 4.01
N ALA A 31 -17.17 -23.05 4.99
CA ALA A 31 -17.58 -21.65 4.95
C ALA A 31 -16.76 -20.86 3.90
N PRO A 32 -17.41 -20.01 3.08
CA PRO A 32 -16.69 -19.14 2.16
C PRO A 32 -16.11 -17.93 2.89
N HIS A 33 -14.89 -17.58 2.49
CA HIS A 33 -14.13 -16.45 3.01
C HIS A 33 -13.53 -15.66 1.86
N GLN A 34 -13.29 -14.38 2.09
CA GLN A 34 -12.70 -13.52 1.08
C GLN A 34 -12.03 -12.30 1.68
N ALA A 35 -10.97 -11.84 0.99
CA ALA A 35 -10.24 -10.64 1.32
C ALA A 35 -9.83 -9.91 0.04
N ILE A 36 -9.55 -8.61 0.18
CA ILE A 36 -9.01 -7.79 -0.90
C ILE A 36 -7.70 -7.16 -0.44
N ILE A 37 -6.69 -7.19 -1.31
CA ILE A 37 -5.42 -6.50 -1.13
C ILE A 37 -5.34 -5.46 -2.25
N ASP A 38 -5.39 -4.19 -1.88
CA ASP A 38 -5.48 -3.03 -2.77
C ASP A 38 -6.64 -3.09 -3.78
N MET A 39 -6.89 -1.99 -4.48
CA MET A 39 -7.93 -1.94 -5.52
C MET A 39 -7.47 -1.19 -6.76
N GLY A 40 -6.16 -1.07 -6.96
CA GLY A 40 -5.60 -0.47 -8.16
C GLY A 40 -5.87 1.03 -8.23
N LYS A 41 -5.92 1.54 -9.46
CA LYS A 41 -6.36 2.90 -9.78
C LYS A 41 -7.85 3.12 -9.58
N GLU A 42 -8.25 4.39 -9.61
CA GLU A 42 -9.62 4.84 -9.45
C GLU A 42 -10.64 4.12 -10.35
N GLU A 43 -10.28 3.81 -11.61
CA GLU A 43 -11.16 3.10 -12.55
C GLU A 43 -11.45 1.67 -12.08
N THR A 44 -10.46 1.00 -11.49
CA THR A 44 -10.59 -0.35 -10.97
C THR A 44 -11.58 -0.37 -9.80
N GLY A 45 -11.51 0.62 -8.90
CA GLY A 45 -12.51 0.81 -7.84
C GLY A 45 -13.93 1.01 -8.36
N ARG A 46 -14.12 1.87 -9.37
CA ARG A 46 -15.44 2.09 -10.01
C ARG A 46 -16.00 0.81 -10.64
N ALA A 47 -15.14 0.00 -11.26
CA ALA A 47 -15.54 -1.31 -11.79
C ALA A 47 -15.88 -2.32 -10.68
N LEU A 48 -15.16 -2.27 -9.55
CA LEU A 48 -15.42 -3.12 -8.38
C LEU A 48 -16.75 -2.81 -7.70
N VAL A 49 -17.20 -1.54 -7.66
CA VAL A 49 -18.54 -1.18 -7.17
C VAL A 49 -19.63 -1.98 -7.88
N GLU A 50 -19.60 -2.02 -9.21
CA GLU A 50 -20.57 -2.79 -10.00
C GLU A 50 -20.43 -4.30 -9.76
N ARG A 51 -19.19 -4.77 -9.62
CA ARG A 51 -18.93 -6.18 -9.30
C ARG A 51 -19.46 -6.59 -7.92
N PHE A 52 -19.34 -5.75 -6.90
CA PHE A 52 -19.89 -6.01 -5.57
C PHE A 52 -21.42 -5.93 -5.57
N ARG A 53 -22.01 -4.97 -6.29
CA ARG A 53 -23.47 -4.88 -6.48
C ARG A 53 -24.05 -6.11 -7.18
N ALA A 54 -23.28 -6.74 -8.07
CA ALA A 54 -23.68 -7.98 -8.73
C ALA A 54 -23.61 -9.22 -7.81
N LEU A 55 -22.88 -9.17 -6.70
CA LEU A 55 -22.87 -10.26 -5.71
C LEU A 55 -24.19 -10.27 -4.91
N PRO A 56 -24.67 -11.46 -4.49
CA PRO A 56 -25.66 -11.56 -3.42
C PRO A 56 -25.20 -10.83 -2.15
N GLU A 57 -26.10 -10.19 -1.41
CA GLU A 57 -25.73 -9.37 -0.23
C GLU A 57 -25.00 -10.17 0.86
N ASP A 58 -25.36 -11.44 1.05
CA ASP A 58 -24.68 -12.35 1.97
C ASP A 58 -23.26 -12.73 1.54
N GLN A 59 -22.87 -12.41 0.30
CA GLN A 59 -21.52 -12.57 -0.23
C GLN A 59 -20.74 -11.25 -0.32
N ARG A 60 -21.28 -10.14 0.21
CA ARG A 60 -20.58 -8.84 0.26
C ARG A 60 -19.84 -8.60 1.58
N VAL A 61 -19.70 -9.64 2.39
CA VAL A 61 -18.92 -9.61 3.63
C VAL A 61 -17.53 -10.13 3.34
N PHE A 62 -16.52 -9.31 3.61
CA PHE A 62 -15.11 -9.63 3.46
C PHE A 62 -14.47 -9.72 4.84
N ASP A 63 -13.62 -10.73 5.03
CA ASP A 63 -12.88 -10.92 6.28
C ASP A 63 -11.80 -9.84 6.45
N LEU A 64 -11.25 -9.32 5.34
CA LEU A 64 -10.18 -8.34 5.39
C LEU A 64 -10.13 -7.47 4.12
N LEU A 65 -9.87 -6.18 4.29
CA LEU A 65 -9.29 -5.29 3.27
C LEU A 65 -7.90 -4.86 3.73
N VAL A 66 -6.89 -5.03 2.88
CA VAL A 66 -5.55 -4.46 3.11
C VAL A 66 -5.32 -3.38 2.08
N VAL A 67 -4.89 -2.21 2.54
CA VAL A 67 -4.37 -1.14 1.70
C VAL A 67 -2.87 -1.04 2.01
N THR A 68 -2.04 -1.47 1.08
CA THR A 68 -0.61 -1.69 1.32
C THR A 68 0.11 -0.39 1.63
N HIS A 69 -0.15 0.66 0.85
CA HIS A 69 0.36 2.01 1.03
C HIS A 69 -0.56 3.03 0.34
N MET A 70 -0.16 4.30 0.31
CA MET A 70 -1.03 5.40 -0.11
C MET A 70 -0.85 5.87 -1.56
N ASP A 71 -0.14 5.15 -2.41
CA ASP A 71 0.02 5.57 -3.80
C ASP A 71 -1.23 5.26 -4.63
N GLY A 72 -1.53 6.16 -5.57
CA GLY A 72 -2.83 6.25 -6.24
C GLY A 72 -3.19 5.05 -7.10
N ASP A 73 -2.21 4.27 -7.53
CA ASP A 73 -2.37 3.02 -8.25
C ASP A 73 -2.55 1.80 -7.34
N HIS A 74 -2.58 1.99 -6.01
CA HIS A 74 -2.99 0.98 -5.03
C HIS A 74 -4.26 1.41 -4.28
N ILE A 75 -4.25 2.63 -3.71
CA ILE A 75 -5.33 3.17 -2.87
C ILE A 75 -6.45 3.80 -3.70
N GLY A 76 -6.18 4.23 -4.94
CA GLY A 76 -7.13 5.02 -5.73
C GLY A 76 -8.46 4.31 -5.96
N GLY A 77 -8.41 3.02 -6.24
CA GLY A 77 -9.61 2.19 -6.38
C GLY A 77 -10.33 1.97 -5.05
N VAL A 78 -9.60 1.96 -3.93
CA VAL A 78 -10.22 1.86 -2.60
C VAL A 78 -11.02 3.12 -2.34
N LEU A 79 -10.44 4.28 -2.62
CA LEU A 79 -11.10 5.57 -2.46
C LEU A 79 -12.40 5.64 -3.28
N THR A 80 -12.34 5.35 -4.57
CA THR A 80 -13.54 5.42 -5.42
C THR A 80 -14.56 4.33 -5.13
N CYS A 81 -14.15 3.21 -4.53
CA CYS A 81 -15.06 2.13 -4.16
C CYS A 81 -15.77 2.36 -2.82
N VAL A 82 -15.10 2.90 -1.80
CA VAL A 82 -15.65 2.97 -0.43
C VAL A 82 -15.67 4.37 0.19
N SER A 83 -14.65 5.20 -0.05
CA SER A 83 -14.55 6.54 0.57
C SER A 83 -15.41 7.57 -0.17
N ASP A 84 -15.28 7.59 -1.49
CA ASP A 84 -15.82 8.65 -2.36
C ASP A 84 -17.00 8.14 -3.19
N ALA A 85 -17.44 6.91 -2.94
CA ALA A 85 -18.59 6.32 -3.58
C ALA A 85 -19.84 7.13 -3.21
N LYS A 86 -20.41 7.84 -4.21
CA LYS A 86 -21.66 8.63 -4.04
C LYS A 86 -22.80 7.79 -3.48
N GLU A 87 -22.83 6.51 -3.85
CA GLU A 87 -23.80 5.53 -3.40
C GLU A 87 -23.06 4.29 -2.89
N PRO A 88 -22.89 4.15 -1.55
CA PRO A 88 -22.26 2.98 -0.96
C PRO A 88 -22.95 1.68 -1.42
N VAL A 89 -22.16 0.62 -1.63
CA VAL A 89 -22.70 -0.69 -2.01
C VAL A 89 -23.45 -1.28 -0.80
N PRO A 90 -24.77 -1.52 -0.89
CA PRO A 90 -25.52 -2.07 0.24
C PRO A 90 -24.97 -3.42 0.70
N GLY A 91 -24.78 -3.60 2.01
CA GLY A 91 -24.27 -4.85 2.58
C GLY A 91 -22.78 -5.12 2.36
N LEU A 92 -22.03 -4.21 1.73
CA LEU A 92 -20.57 -4.32 1.64
C LEU A 92 -19.96 -4.05 3.02
N VAL A 93 -19.31 -5.06 3.57
CA VAL A 93 -18.70 -5.00 4.91
C VAL A 93 -17.30 -5.59 4.85
N PHE A 94 -16.32 -4.87 5.39
CA PHE A 94 -14.99 -5.40 5.69
C PHE A 94 -14.88 -5.56 7.21
N ARG A 95 -14.63 -6.80 7.67
CA ARG A 95 -14.58 -7.10 9.13
C ARG A 95 -13.38 -6.48 9.82
N ASP A 96 -12.29 -6.32 9.08
CA ASP A 96 -11.10 -5.55 9.47
C ASP A 96 -10.56 -4.85 8.22
N VAL A 97 -9.93 -3.69 8.43
CA VAL A 97 -9.26 -2.93 7.37
C VAL A 97 -7.87 -2.57 7.85
N TRP A 98 -6.86 -3.03 7.11
CA TRP A 98 -5.46 -2.77 7.41
C TRP A 98 -4.93 -1.62 6.56
N PHE A 99 -4.52 -0.54 7.23
CA PHE A 99 -3.90 0.62 6.61
C PHE A 99 -3.12 1.43 7.66
N ASN A 100 -1.93 1.90 7.33
CA ASN A 100 -1.13 2.75 8.22
C ASN A 100 -1.37 4.24 7.91
N GLY A 101 -2.42 4.82 8.49
CA GLY A 101 -2.67 6.28 8.46
C GLY A 101 -1.89 7.06 9.52
N TRP A 102 -2.15 8.38 9.61
CA TRP A 102 -1.39 9.32 10.44
C TRP A 102 -1.04 8.88 11.88
N PRO A 103 -1.97 8.38 12.72
CA PRO A 103 -1.64 7.96 14.08
C PRO A 103 -0.54 6.86 14.11
N HIS A 104 -0.59 5.94 13.14
CA HIS A 104 0.33 4.82 13.05
C HIS A 104 1.76 5.24 12.68
N LEU A 105 1.92 6.40 12.00
CA LEU A 105 3.24 6.96 11.72
C LEU A 105 4.00 7.30 13.00
N HIS A 106 3.28 7.62 14.08
CA HIS A 106 3.82 7.88 15.41
C HIS A 106 3.85 6.65 16.32
N GLY A 107 3.49 5.47 15.79
CA GLY A 107 3.35 4.24 16.58
C GLY A 107 2.12 4.26 17.51
N GLU A 108 1.20 5.20 17.30
CA GLU A 108 -0.01 5.33 18.10
C GLU A 108 -1.11 4.41 17.58
N ARG A 109 -2.18 4.29 18.38
CA ARG A 109 -3.39 3.60 17.95
C ARG A 109 -4.32 4.58 17.26
N ALA A 110 -5.04 4.12 16.25
CA ALA A 110 -6.17 4.86 15.69
C ALA A 110 -7.15 5.30 16.82
N PRO A 111 -7.92 6.39 16.66
CA PRO A 111 -8.91 6.83 17.64
C PRO A 111 -10.16 5.94 17.63
N ASP A 112 -10.72 5.60 18.78
CA ASP A 112 -11.91 4.71 18.87
C ASP A 112 -13.10 5.32 18.12
N PRO A 113 -13.83 4.57 17.26
CA PRO A 113 -15.03 5.08 16.59
C PRO A 113 -16.08 5.66 17.55
N LEU A 114 -16.10 5.25 18.82
CA LEU A 114 -17.00 5.77 19.86
C LEU A 114 -16.48 7.04 20.55
N GLU A 115 -15.17 7.30 20.50
CA GLU A 115 -14.55 8.52 21.06
C GLU A 115 -14.29 9.60 20.01
N ALA A 116 -14.10 9.20 18.75
CA ALA A 116 -14.25 10.09 17.61
C ALA A 116 -15.74 10.49 17.56
N GLY A 117 -16.05 11.75 17.88
CA GLY A 117 -17.42 12.28 17.75
C GLY A 117 -18.01 12.02 16.34
N PRO A 118 -19.30 12.29 16.12
CA PRO A 118 -19.94 11.97 14.84
C PRO A 118 -19.08 12.51 13.70
N ALA A 119 -18.76 11.63 12.74
CA ALA A 119 -18.07 12.01 11.50
C ALA A 119 -18.75 13.28 10.99
N ALA A 120 -17.97 14.36 10.84
CA ALA A 120 -18.50 15.67 10.48
C ALA A 120 -19.49 15.50 9.32
N GLU A 121 -20.76 15.88 9.57
CA GLU A 121 -21.79 15.80 8.54
C GLU A 121 -21.28 16.50 7.28
N PRO A 122 -21.57 15.98 6.08
CA PRO A 122 -21.21 16.69 4.85
C PRO A 122 -21.79 18.10 4.96
N LEU A 123 -20.94 19.12 4.82
CA LEU A 123 -21.41 20.49 4.68
C LEU A 123 -22.37 20.51 3.48
N GLU A 124 -23.63 20.84 3.75
CA GLU A 124 -24.69 21.03 2.75
C GLU A 124 -24.11 21.72 1.51
N ALA A 125 -24.33 21.11 0.34
CA ALA A 125 -23.87 21.63 -0.92
C ALA A 125 -24.30 23.10 -1.05
N GLY A 126 -23.31 23.99 -1.24
CA GLY A 126 -23.58 25.38 -1.59
C GLY A 126 -24.48 25.47 -2.83
N PRO A 127 -25.26 26.55 -2.97
CA PRO A 127 -26.34 26.63 -3.94
C PRO A 127 -25.83 26.32 -5.36
N GLU A 128 -26.56 25.43 -6.03
CA GLU A 128 -26.32 25.00 -7.40
C GLU A 128 -26.15 26.21 -8.33
N ALA A 129 -25.06 26.24 -9.08
CA ALA A 129 -24.90 27.17 -10.18
C ALA A 129 -25.88 26.81 -11.30
N GLU A 130 -26.71 27.78 -11.70
CA GLU A 130 -27.70 27.63 -12.77
C GLU A 130 -27.09 27.10 -14.07
N PRO A 131 -27.76 26.20 -14.80
CA PRO A 131 -27.30 25.74 -16.10
C PRO A 131 -27.60 26.80 -17.17
N LEU A 132 -26.54 27.27 -17.84
CA LEU A 132 -26.65 28.04 -19.07
C LEU A 132 -26.87 27.10 -20.27
N GLY A 133 -28.06 27.18 -20.87
CA GLY A 133 -28.25 26.91 -22.31
C GLY A 133 -29.17 25.74 -22.67
N PRO A 134 -30.03 25.88 -23.71
CA PRO A 134 -31.10 24.94 -23.98
C PRO A 134 -30.65 23.69 -24.76
N ALA A 135 -31.40 22.63 -24.50
CA ALA A 135 -31.33 21.31 -25.13
C ALA A 135 -31.50 21.34 -26.66
N ALA A 136 -30.75 20.48 -27.34
CA ALA A 136 -31.01 20.09 -28.72
C ALA A 136 -31.53 18.64 -28.74
N GLU A 137 -32.64 18.43 -29.44
CA GLU A 137 -33.36 17.15 -29.60
C GLU A 137 -32.64 16.13 -30.52
N PRO A 138 -33.02 14.84 -30.46
CA PRO A 138 -32.24 13.74 -31.03
C PRO A 138 -32.63 13.40 -32.47
N LEU A 139 -31.70 12.84 -33.24
CA LEU A 139 -31.98 12.25 -34.55
C LEU A 139 -31.23 10.93 -34.75
N GLY A 140 -32.01 9.86 -34.97
CA GLY A 140 -31.76 8.87 -36.02
C GLY A 140 -30.85 7.67 -35.71
N ALA A 141 -31.46 6.48 -35.71
CA ALA A 141 -30.80 5.16 -35.67
C ALA A 141 -30.24 4.72 -37.04
N GLY A 142 -29.18 3.89 -37.03
CA GLY A 142 -28.79 3.04 -38.17
C GLY A 142 -27.35 2.51 -38.08
N PRO A 143 -27.09 1.21 -38.39
CA PRO A 143 -25.97 0.44 -37.83
C PRO A 143 -24.73 0.40 -38.74
N GLU A 144 -23.56 0.07 -38.18
CA GLU A 144 -22.56 -0.85 -38.75
C GLU A 144 -21.34 -1.01 -37.81
N ALA A 145 -20.75 -2.19 -37.84
CA ALA A 145 -19.78 -2.71 -36.89
C ALA A 145 -18.31 -2.50 -37.31
N GLU A 146 -17.45 -2.23 -36.30
CA GLU A 146 -16.00 -2.50 -36.19
C GLU A 146 -15.00 -1.81 -37.15
N PRO A 147 -13.71 -1.58 -36.76
CA PRO A 147 -13.01 -2.08 -35.57
C PRO A 147 -12.39 -1.01 -34.65
N LEU A 148 -12.12 -1.42 -33.41
CA LEU A 148 -11.42 -0.66 -32.37
C LEU A 148 -9.91 -0.54 -32.70
N GLY A 149 -9.45 0.67 -32.99
CA GLY A 149 -8.05 1.08 -32.86
C GLY A 149 -7.86 1.92 -31.59
N PRO A 150 -6.66 1.96 -30.97
CA PRO A 150 -6.48 2.67 -29.71
C PRO A 150 -6.39 4.16 -30.00
N ALA A 151 -7.49 4.88 -29.84
CA ALA A 151 -7.43 6.31 -29.61
C ALA A 151 -7.18 6.49 -28.12
N ALA A 152 -5.91 6.71 -27.75
CA ALA A 152 -5.56 7.21 -26.44
C ALA A 152 -6.26 8.55 -26.24
N GLU A 153 -7.28 8.58 -25.39
CA GLU A 153 -7.82 9.83 -24.89
C GLU A 153 -6.71 10.57 -24.13
N PRO A 154 -6.63 11.90 -24.22
CA PRO A 154 -5.62 12.65 -23.50
C PRO A 154 -5.85 12.43 -22.01
N LEU A 155 -4.81 11.90 -21.35
CA LEU A 155 -4.73 11.81 -19.90
C LEU A 155 -5.09 13.17 -19.32
N GLY A 156 -6.00 13.16 -18.34
CA GLY A 156 -6.44 14.34 -17.62
C GLY A 156 -5.28 15.11 -16.97
N PRO A 157 -5.56 16.22 -16.27
CA PRO A 157 -4.52 17.07 -15.73
C PRO A 157 -3.52 16.25 -14.89
N ALA A 158 -2.25 16.61 -15.05
CA ALA A 158 -1.07 15.95 -14.50
C ALA A 158 -1.28 15.43 -13.06
N ALA A 159 -0.76 14.23 -12.80
CA ALA A 159 -0.78 13.56 -11.51
C ALA A 159 -0.30 14.51 -10.40
N GLU A 160 -1.23 14.95 -9.55
CA GLU A 160 -0.87 15.62 -8.32
C GLU A 160 -0.19 14.61 -7.38
N PRO A 161 0.77 15.04 -6.54
CA PRO A 161 1.37 14.18 -5.52
C PRO A 161 0.31 13.88 -4.46
N LEU A 162 -0.48 12.85 -4.72
CA LEU A 162 -1.70 12.56 -3.96
C LEU A 162 -1.48 11.60 -2.79
N GLY A 163 -0.28 11.02 -2.59
CA GLY A 163 -0.03 9.97 -1.60
C GLY A 163 -0.61 10.25 -0.19
N PRO A 164 -0.01 11.13 0.62
CA PRO A 164 -0.56 11.46 1.94
C PRO A 164 -2.00 11.99 1.93
N VAL A 165 -2.38 12.73 0.88
CA VAL A 165 -3.75 13.28 0.72
C VAL A 165 -4.77 12.16 0.52
N GLN A 166 -4.43 11.12 -0.23
CA GLN A 166 -5.21 9.91 -0.42
C GLN A 166 -5.32 9.12 0.89
N GLY A 167 -4.21 9.02 1.63
CA GLY A 167 -4.19 8.44 2.96
C GLY A 167 -5.16 9.15 3.93
N GLU A 168 -5.20 10.49 3.92
CA GLU A 168 -6.17 11.26 4.69
C GLU A 168 -7.60 11.05 4.21
N ARG A 169 -7.86 11.04 2.89
CA ARG A 169 -9.20 10.74 2.36
C ARG A 169 -9.71 9.39 2.85
N LEU A 170 -8.89 8.34 2.77
CA LEU A 170 -9.25 7.01 3.27
C LEU A 170 -9.44 7.02 4.79
N THR A 171 -8.59 7.74 5.53
CA THR A 171 -8.66 7.85 6.99
C THR A 171 -10.01 8.38 7.46
N ARG A 172 -10.66 9.29 6.71
CA ARG A 172 -12.01 9.79 7.02
C ARG A 172 -13.04 8.65 7.07
N TRP A 173 -12.99 7.75 6.09
CA TRP A 173 -13.87 6.57 6.04
C TRP A 173 -13.53 5.56 7.14
N LEU A 174 -12.24 5.35 7.41
CA LEU A 174 -11.73 4.40 8.42
C LEU A 174 -12.17 4.72 9.86
N MET A 175 -12.48 5.99 10.17
CA MET A 175 -12.99 6.39 11.50
C MET A 175 -14.23 5.61 11.94
N ALA A 176 -15.04 5.13 11.00
CA ALA A 176 -16.25 4.36 11.28
C ALA A 176 -16.07 2.84 11.08
N GLN A 177 -14.85 2.37 10.79
CA GLN A 177 -14.56 0.97 10.49
C GLN A 177 -13.79 0.27 11.61
N SER A 178 -13.75 -1.06 11.54
CA SER A 178 -12.75 -1.86 12.25
C SER A 178 -11.38 -1.60 11.65
N TRP A 179 -10.69 -0.57 12.13
CA TRP A 179 -9.38 -0.17 11.62
C TRP A 179 -8.24 -0.84 12.41
N ASN A 180 -7.42 -1.63 11.72
CA ASN A 180 -6.27 -2.38 12.26
C ASN A 180 -6.64 -3.21 13.50
N ALA A 181 -7.83 -3.79 13.54
CA ALA A 181 -8.37 -4.44 14.73
C ALA A 181 -7.50 -5.63 15.18
N ALA A 182 -6.96 -6.40 14.24
CA ALA A 182 -6.01 -7.47 14.51
C ALA A 182 -4.74 -7.01 15.26
N PHE A 183 -4.38 -5.72 15.15
CA PHE A 183 -3.22 -5.11 15.80
C PHE A 183 -3.63 -4.25 17.01
N GLY A 184 -4.83 -4.46 17.54
CA GLY A 184 -5.38 -3.65 18.63
C GLY A 184 -5.48 -2.17 18.25
N ARG A 185 -5.76 -1.90 16.96
CA ARG A 185 -5.85 -0.57 16.36
C ARG A 185 -4.52 0.17 16.28
N GLY A 186 -3.41 -0.52 16.50
CA GLY A 186 -2.05 0.00 16.33
C GLY A 186 -1.53 -0.13 14.90
N PRO A 187 -0.26 0.23 14.66
CA PRO A 187 0.38 0.13 13.36
C PRO A 187 0.47 -1.33 12.89
N VAL A 188 0.25 -1.55 11.60
CA VAL A 188 0.52 -2.81 10.90
C VAL A 188 1.97 -2.80 10.47
N VAL A 189 2.85 -3.31 11.34
CA VAL A 189 4.31 -3.26 11.15
C VAL A 189 4.96 -4.59 11.49
N ARG A 190 6.12 -4.83 10.88
CA ARG A 190 7.09 -5.80 11.39
C ARG A 190 7.97 -5.10 12.44
N PRO A 191 8.18 -5.70 13.63
CA PRO A 191 9.20 -5.21 14.57
C PRO A 191 10.61 -5.35 13.98
N ASP A 192 11.52 -4.40 14.25
CA ASP A 192 12.84 -4.35 13.60
C ASP A 192 13.67 -5.64 13.75
N ASP A 193 13.69 -6.21 14.96
CA ASP A 193 14.47 -7.40 15.31
C ASP A 193 13.63 -8.68 15.45
N ALA A 194 12.38 -8.65 14.99
CA ALA A 194 11.49 -9.80 15.10
C ALA A 194 10.55 -9.95 13.91
N VAL A 195 9.75 -11.01 13.96
CA VAL A 195 8.64 -11.24 13.05
C VAL A 195 7.37 -10.85 13.79
N ALA A 196 6.44 -10.19 13.12
CA ALA A 196 5.12 -9.97 13.69
C ALA A 196 4.45 -11.32 14.00
N ALA A 197 3.73 -11.40 15.11
CA ALA A 197 2.91 -12.58 15.38
C ALA A 197 1.93 -12.78 14.21
N PRO A 198 1.81 -13.99 13.64
CA PRO A 198 0.90 -14.19 12.53
C PRO A 198 -0.54 -13.93 12.95
N VAL A 199 -1.31 -13.31 12.06
CA VAL A 199 -2.75 -13.12 12.21
C VAL A 199 -3.47 -14.27 11.53
N ASP A 200 -4.18 -15.08 12.32
CA ASP A 200 -5.03 -16.15 11.79
C ASP A 200 -6.40 -15.57 11.37
N LEU A 201 -6.73 -15.70 10.08
CA LEU A 201 -8.04 -15.40 9.55
C LEU A 201 -8.96 -16.64 9.64
N PRO A 202 -10.29 -16.44 9.69
CA PRO A 202 -11.25 -17.52 9.55
C PRO A 202 -10.97 -18.40 8.31
N GLY A 203 -11.24 -19.70 8.39
CA GLY A 203 -10.99 -20.64 7.30
C GLY A 203 -9.53 -21.05 7.09
N GLY A 204 -8.65 -20.74 8.04
CA GLY A 204 -7.30 -21.32 8.13
C GLY A 204 -6.22 -20.58 7.33
N VAL A 205 -6.51 -19.42 6.77
CA VAL A 205 -5.50 -18.52 6.20
C VAL A 205 -4.76 -17.85 7.35
N ARG A 206 -3.43 -17.82 7.27
CA ARG A 206 -2.56 -17.10 8.20
C ARG A 206 -1.79 -16.03 7.44
N LEU A 207 -1.73 -14.83 8.01
CA LEU A 207 -0.99 -13.70 7.45
C LEU A 207 0.13 -13.29 8.40
N THR A 208 1.35 -13.19 7.89
CA THR A 208 2.49 -12.64 8.64
C THR A 208 2.93 -11.33 8.00
N VAL A 209 3.03 -10.26 8.79
CA VAL A 209 3.53 -8.96 8.33
C VAL A 209 5.06 -8.98 8.32
N LEU A 210 5.65 -8.78 7.14
CA LEU A 210 7.10 -8.70 6.94
C LEU A 210 7.62 -7.26 6.79
N GLY A 211 6.71 -6.30 6.62
CA GLY A 211 6.99 -4.88 6.51
C GLY A 211 5.69 -4.08 6.51
N PRO A 212 5.74 -2.75 6.69
CA PRO A 212 6.95 -1.96 6.90
C PRO A 212 7.46 -2.07 8.33
N THR A 213 8.60 -1.45 8.63
CA THR A 213 9.02 -1.20 10.02
C THR A 213 8.41 0.09 10.57
N GLN A 214 8.47 0.30 11.89
CA GLN A 214 8.02 1.57 12.48
C GLN A 214 8.86 2.76 12.00
N ASP A 215 10.16 2.57 11.74
CA ASP A 215 11.04 3.62 11.23
C ASP A 215 10.64 4.08 9.82
N ARG A 216 10.24 3.15 8.95
CA ARG A 216 9.69 3.47 7.62
C ARG A 216 8.42 4.31 7.71
N LEU A 217 7.51 3.96 8.61
CA LEU A 217 6.31 4.77 8.86
C LEU A 217 6.67 6.16 9.41
N THR A 218 7.60 6.23 10.37
CA THR A 218 8.03 7.49 11.00
C THR A 218 8.64 8.45 9.97
N ALA A 219 9.34 7.94 8.96
CA ALA A 219 9.93 8.75 7.89
C ALA A 219 8.88 9.53 7.06
N LEU A 220 7.62 9.07 7.02
CA LEU A 220 6.54 9.72 6.29
C LEU A 220 5.96 10.96 6.97
N ILE A 221 6.18 11.14 8.28
CA ILE A 221 5.58 12.23 9.07
C ILE A 221 5.81 13.60 8.40
N GLY A 222 7.04 13.83 7.91
CA GLY A 222 7.43 15.11 7.31
C GLY A 222 6.71 15.40 5.99
N SER A 223 6.69 14.47 5.05
CA SER A 223 5.98 14.65 3.77
C SER A 223 4.47 14.70 3.98
N TRP A 224 3.95 13.84 4.86
CA TRP A 224 2.52 13.78 5.16
C TRP A 224 1.98 15.12 5.67
N ARG A 225 2.62 15.74 6.66
CA ARG A 225 2.21 17.09 7.13
C ARG A 225 2.22 18.11 6.01
N ARG A 226 3.33 18.19 5.26
CA ARG A 226 3.50 19.18 4.20
C ARG A 226 2.45 19.05 3.12
N ASP A 227 2.15 17.83 2.69
CA ASP A 227 1.28 17.60 1.54
C ASP A 227 -0.20 17.77 1.93
N VAL A 228 -0.58 17.36 3.14
CA VAL A 228 -1.90 17.63 3.71
C VAL A 228 -2.12 19.13 3.93
N GLU A 229 -1.13 19.85 4.48
CA GLU A 229 -1.22 21.31 4.64
C GLU A 229 -1.41 22.03 3.29
N LYS A 230 -0.59 21.68 2.29
CA LYS A 230 -0.71 22.24 0.93
C LYS A 230 -2.10 21.95 0.35
N ALA A 231 -2.63 20.75 0.53
CA ALA A 231 -3.94 20.37 0.00
C ALA A 231 -5.09 21.14 0.68
N LEU A 232 -5.02 21.31 2.01
CA LEU A 232 -5.97 22.15 2.76
C LEU A 232 -5.90 23.61 2.31
N ALA A 233 -4.69 24.17 2.16
CA ALA A 233 -4.49 25.55 1.70
C ALA A 233 -5.01 25.78 0.27
N LYS A 234 -4.93 24.75 -0.59
CA LYS A 234 -5.50 24.77 -1.95
C LYS A 234 -7.00 24.48 -2.00
N GLY A 235 -7.59 23.99 -0.91
CA GLY A 235 -8.99 23.54 -0.85
C GLY A 235 -9.25 22.24 -1.61
N THR A 236 -8.21 21.48 -1.97
CA THR A 236 -8.32 20.13 -2.57
C THR A 236 -8.55 19.04 -1.51
N LEU A 237 -8.38 19.39 -0.23
CA LEU A 237 -8.76 18.59 0.92
C LEU A 237 -9.53 19.50 1.89
N ASP A 238 -10.58 18.98 2.52
CA ASP A 238 -11.47 19.72 3.43
C ASP A 238 -11.35 19.26 4.90
N TRP A 239 -10.50 18.27 5.16
CA TRP A 239 -10.39 17.60 6.45
C TRP A 239 -8.96 17.16 6.73
N ALA A 240 -8.66 16.90 7.99
CA ALA A 240 -7.42 16.27 8.44
C ALA A 240 -7.68 15.41 9.68
N SER A 241 -6.92 14.33 9.80
CA SER A 241 -6.98 13.40 10.90
C SER A 241 -6.73 14.07 12.26
N PRO A 242 -7.44 13.64 13.33
CA PRO A 242 -7.16 14.13 14.68
C PRO A 242 -5.70 13.90 15.07
N GLY A 243 -5.08 14.89 15.70
CA GLY A 243 -3.67 14.82 16.11
C GLY A 243 -2.68 15.15 15.00
N LEU A 244 -3.13 15.39 13.76
CA LEU A 244 -2.30 16.03 12.73
C LEU A 244 -2.12 17.50 13.10
N ASP A 245 -1.06 17.78 13.85
CA ASP A 245 -0.67 19.16 14.13
C ASP A 245 -0.28 19.85 12.80
N LEU A 246 -0.86 21.00 12.51
CA LEU A 246 -0.54 21.82 11.32
C LEU A 246 0.06 23.18 11.72
N SER A 247 0.38 23.40 13.00
CA SER A 247 0.69 24.73 13.54
C SER A 247 2.16 25.16 13.45
N ASP A 248 3.10 24.26 13.17
CA ASP A 248 4.55 24.52 13.24
C ASP A 248 5.33 24.17 11.95
N LEU A 249 5.11 24.90 10.86
CA LEU A 249 6.04 24.92 9.72
C LEU A 249 6.53 26.35 9.40
N PRO A 250 7.81 26.54 9.05
CA PRO A 250 8.36 27.86 8.79
C PRO A 250 7.68 28.50 7.58
N VAL A 251 7.21 29.74 7.78
CA VAL A 251 6.75 30.65 6.72
C VAL A 251 7.80 30.72 5.61
N PRO A 252 7.44 30.70 4.31
CA PRO A 252 8.41 30.76 3.22
C PRO A 252 9.31 32.00 3.36
N GLY A 253 10.59 31.79 3.67
CA GLY A 253 11.56 32.89 3.85
C GLY A 253 12.73 32.63 4.82
N ALA A 254 12.75 31.53 5.56
CA ALA A 254 13.90 31.16 6.39
C ALA A 254 14.76 30.08 5.70
N GLN A 255 16.02 30.41 5.45
CA GLN A 255 17.03 29.47 4.91
C GLN A 255 17.24 28.28 5.87
N PRO A 256 17.37 27.04 5.38
CA PRO A 256 17.64 25.86 6.21
C PRO A 256 19.09 25.79 6.68
N LEU A 257 19.29 25.14 7.83
CA LEU A 257 20.59 24.71 8.34
C LEU A 257 20.99 23.39 7.64
N GLY A 258 22.01 23.46 6.76
CA GLY A 258 22.87 22.36 6.22
C GLY A 258 22.17 21.24 5.44
N ALA A 259 22.19 21.15 4.10
CA ALA A 259 23.34 20.80 3.23
C ALA A 259 24.10 19.57 3.80
N ASP A 260 23.96 18.34 3.29
CA ASP A 260 24.03 17.92 1.89
C ASP A 260 23.10 16.73 1.58
N ALA A 261 21.91 17.01 1.05
CA ALA A 261 21.18 16.07 0.22
C ALA A 261 20.63 16.88 -0.96
N GLU A 262 21.25 16.72 -2.13
CA GLU A 262 20.69 17.27 -3.36
C GLU A 262 19.37 16.54 -3.63
N VAL A 263 18.27 17.16 -3.21
CA VAL A 263 16.93 16.76 -3.63
C VAL A 263 16.75 17.30 -5.04
N VAL A 264 17.13 16.49 -6.02
CA VAL A 264 16.69 16.63 -7.41
C VAL A 264 15.31 16.00 -7.52
N ASP A 265 14.27 16.77 -7.21
CA ASP A 265 12.89 16.40 -7.55
C ASP A 265 12.55 17.04 -8.91
N GLU A 266 13.20 16.56 -9.97
CA GLU A 266 12.77 16.78 -11.35
C GLU A 266 11.82 15.65 -11.74
N PHE A 267 10.54 15.81 -11.39
CA PHE A 267 9.49 14.91 -11.84
C PHE A 267 9.15 15.24 -13.30
N GLU A 268 9.68 14.45 -14.24
CA GLU A 268 9.23 14.45 -15.63
C GLU A 268 7.85 13.75 -15.69
N PRO A 269 6.78 14.44 -16.15
CA PRO A 269 5.49 13.79 -16.34
C PRO A 269 5.58 12.85 -17.54
N GLY A 270 5.92 11.59 -17.27
CA GLY A 270 6.01 10.51 -18.26
C GLY A 270 5.99 9.16 -17.55
N PHE A 271 5.44 8.15 -18.22
CA PHE A 271 5.54 6.77 -17.74
C PHE A 271 7.01 6.39 -17.66
N GLU A 272 7.53 6.09 -16.47
CA GLU A 272 8.83 5.43 -16.37
C GLU A 272 8.64 3.98 -16.84
N PRO A 273 9.31 3.55 -17.93
CA PRO A 273 9.33 2.15 -18.28
C PRO A 273 10.04 1.38 -17.15
N LEU A 274 9.26 0.61 -16.37
CA LEU A 274 9.81 -0.28 -15.36
C LEU A 274 10.59 -1.41 -16.04
N GLY A 275 11.84 -1.57 -15.63
CA GLY A 275 12.75 -2.61 -16.11
C GLY A 275 13.58 -2.20 -17.34
N PRO A 276 14.57 -3.01 -17.71
CA PRO A 276 15.46 -2.69 -18.80
C PRO A 276 14.71 -2.73 -20.14
N ALA A 277 14.98 -1.73 -21.00
CA ALA A 277 14.40 -1.66 -22.35
C ALA A 277 14.67 -2.91 -23.21
N THR A 278 15.69 -3.70 -22.84
CA THR A 278 15.94 -5.03 -23.35
C THR A 278 15.93 -6.01 -22.17
N PRO A 279 14.98 -6.95 -22.10
CA PRO A 279 14.94 -7.94 -21.04
C PRO A 279 16.25 -8.76 -21.00
N PRO A 280 16.80 -9.05 -19.80
CA PRO A 280 17.96 -9.92 -19.70
C PRO A 280 17.59 -11.34 -20.14
N VAL A 281 18.52 -12.02 -20.79
CA VAL A 281 18.38 -13.45 -21.10
C VAL A 281 18.88 -14.22 -19.89
N LEU A 282 17.97 -14.90 -19.18
CA LEU A 282 18.26 -15.68 -17.98
C LEU A 282 18.00 -17.16 -18.28
N GLU A 283 19.05 -17.95 -18.50
CA GLU A 283 18.96 -19.39 -18.81
C GLU A 283 19.44 -20.25 -17.65
N THR A 284 20.29 -19.71 -16.78
CA THR A 284 20.92 -20.43 -15.67
C THR A 284 20.77 -19.70 -14.33
N PRO A 285 20.88 -20.42 -13.19
CA PRO A 285 20.97 -19.77 -11.88
C PRO A 285 22.14 -18.78 -11.75
N ALA A 286 23.25 -19.02 -12.46
CA ALA A 286 24.40 -18.11 -12.46
C ALA A 286 24.07 -16.78 -13.15
N ASP A 287 23.23 -16.79 -14.19
CA ASP A 287 22.78 -15.56 -14.86
C ASP A 287 21.94 -14.69 -13.91
N LEU A 288 21.17 -15.34 -13.02
CA LEU A 288 20.40 -14.66 -11.98
C LEU A 288 21.31 -14.07 -10.90
N GLU A 289 22.35 -14.79 -10.49
CA GLU A 289 23.36 -14.29 -9.54
C GLU A 289 24.12 -13.09 -10.12
N GLU A 290 24.49 -13.12 -11.40
CA GLU A 290 25.14 -12.01 -12.09
C GLU A 290 24.21 -10.78 -12.19
N LEU A 291 22.93 -11.00 -12.55
CA LEU A 291 21.94 -9.93 -12.58
C LEU A 291 21.73 -9.31 -11.19
N ALA A 292 21.64 -10.14 -10.14
CA ALA A 292 21.48 -9.68 -8.76
C ALA A 292 22.70 -8.91 -8.23
N ALA A 293 23.89 -9.19 -8.74
CA ALA A 293 25.12 -8.45 -8.41
C ALA A 293 25.26 -7.12 -9.17
N THR A 294 24.37 -6.83 -10.13
CA THR A 294 24.41 -5.60 -10.91
C THR A 294 23.98 -4.42 -10.01
N PRO A 295 24.71 -3.29 -10.03
CA PRO A 295 24.28 -2.08 -9.32
C PRO A 295 22.89 -1.65 -9.78
N VAL A 296 21.96 -1.51 -8.83
CA VAL A 296 20.60 -1.03 -9.08
C VAL A 296 20.46 0.40 -8.57
N SER A 297 19.65 1.20 -9.26
CA SER A 297 19.12 2.41 -8.65
C SER A 297 18.13 1.98 -7.58
N LEU A 298 18.42 2.30 -6.33
CA LEU A 298 17.53 1.99 -5.23
C LEU A 298 16.32 2.92 -5.26
N ASP A 299 15.16 2.36 -4.93
CA ASP A 299 13.97 3.15 -4.70
C ASP A 299 14.15 4.03 -3.46
N SER A 300 13.65 5.27 -3.54
CA SER A 300 13.71 6.26 -2.48
C SER A 300 12.33 6.82 -2.12
N SER A 301 11.25 6.33 -2.75
CA SER A 301 9.88 6.71 -2.44
C SER A 301 9.52 6.31 -1.01
N GLY A 302 9.22 7.30 -0.17
CA GLY A 302 8.79 7.05 1.20
C GLY A 302 7.51 6.20 1.28
N ALA A 303 6.60 6.36 0.32
CA ALA A 303 5.34 5.61 0.26
C ALA A 303 5.58 4.11 0.04
N ASN A 304 6.45 3.79 -0.91
CA ASN A 304 6.87 2.44 -1.25
C ASN A 304 7.52 1.75 -0.05
N GLY A 305 8.42 2.44 0.64
CA GLY A 305 9.04 1.96 1.88
C GLY A 305 8.06 1.70 3.03
N ALA A 306 6.84 2.24 2.98
CA ALA A 306 5.79 2.04 3.97
C ALA A 306 4.78 0.93 3.59
N SER A 307 5.03 0.20 2.50
CA SER A 307 4.16 -0.89 2.03
C SER A 307 4.00 -2.02 3.05
N ILE A 308 2.75 -2.41 3.32
CA ILE A 308 2.44 -3.61 4.09
C ILE A 308 2.79 -4.85 3.26
N VAL A 309 3.86 -5.54 3.66
CA VAL A 309 4.32 -6.79 3.04
C VAL A 309 3.72 -7.96 3.80
N LEU A 310 3.09 -8.88 3.08
CA LEU A 310 2.41 -10.04 3.67
C LEU A 310 2.97 -11.35 3.15
N LEU A 311 3.24 -12.27 4.09
CA LEU A 311 3.32 -13.68 3.81
C LEU A 311 2.00 -14.36 4.17
N LEU A 312 1.29 -14.85 3.16
CA LEU A 312 0.09 -15.66 3.32
C LEU A 312 0.48 -17.15 3.38
N GLU A 313 0.01 -17.84 4.41
CA GLU A 313 0.17 -19.28 4.57
C GLU A 313 -1.20 -19.99 4.60
N TRP A 314 -1.34 -21.06 3.82
CA TRP A 314 -2.57 -21.86 3.78
C TRP A 314 -2.30 -23.30 3.32
N HIS A 315 -2.68 -24.29 4.12
CA HIS A 315 -2.36 -25.73 3.93
C HIS A 315 -0.91 -26.01 3.46
N GLY A 316 0.06 -25.37 4.12
CA GLY A 316 1.49 -25.55 3.82
C GLY A 316 1.97 -24.89 2.53
N ARG A 317 1.11 -24.14 1.83
CA ARG A 317 1.51 -23.26 0.73
C ARG A 317 1.76 -21.85 1.25
N ARG A 318 2.69 -21.16 0.59
CA ARG A 318 3.07 -19.78 0.90
C ARG A 318 2.89 -18.89 -0.32
N LEU A 319 2.35 -17.70 -0.12
CA LEU A 319 2.27 -16.64 -1.11
C LEU A 319 2.84 -15.36 -0.49
N LEU A 320 3.87 -14.81 -1.12
CA LEU A 320 4.46 -13.54 -0.72
C LEU A 320 3.82 -12.42 -1.55
N LEU A 321 3.29 -11.41 -0.85
CA LEU A 321 2.67 -10.22 -1.42
C LEU A 321 3.50 -9.02 -0.95
N THR A 322 4.27 -8.43 -1.87
CA THR A 322 5.27 -7.41 -1.51
C THR A 322 4.74 -5.98 -1.59
N GLY A 323 3.66 -5.75 -2.34
CA GLY A 323 3.36 -4.41 -2.82
C GLY A 323 4.60 -3.80 -3.46
N ASP A 324 4.82 -2.52 -3.17
CA ASP A 324 5.94 -1.74 -3.71
C ASP A 324 7.09 -1.60 -2.69
N ALA A 325 7.15 -2.49 -1.68
CA ALA A 325 8.17 -2.44 -0.66
C ALA A 325 9.59 -2.54 -1.25
N PHE A 326 10.53 -1.84 -0.60
CA PHE A 326 11.94 -1.93 -0.96
C PHE A 326 12.46 -3.36 -0.82
N ALA A 327 13.23 -3.81 -1.81
CA ALA A 327 13.77 -5.18 -1.84
C ALA A 327 14.55 -5.54 -0.56
N ASP A 328 15.33 -4.60 -0.03
CA ASP A 328 16.10 -4.78 1.21
C ASP A 328 15.19 -4.99 2.43
N ASP A 329 14.05 -4.30 2.50
CA ASP A 329 13.10 -4.45 3.61
C ASP A 329 12.37 -5.79 3.51
N VAL A 330 11.99 -6.22 2.30
CA VAL A 330 11.41 -7.55 2.05
C VAL A 330 12.42 -8.64 2.45
N LEU A 331 13.68 -8.50 2.05
CA LEU A 331 14.75 -9.43 2.39
C LEU A 331 14.97 -9.48 3.90
N ALA A 332 15.05 -8.33 4.57
CA ALA A 332 15.18 -8.25 6.03
C ALA A 332 14.00 -8.96 6.73
N GLY A 333 12.77 -8.76 6.24
CA GLY A 333 11.59 -9.46 6.75
C GLY A 333 11.66 -10.98 6.58
N LEU A 334 12.12 -11.46 5.42
CA LEU A 334 12.31 -12.89 5.16
C LEU A 334 13.44 -13.51 6.01
N VAL A 335 14.53 -12.77 6.24
CA VAL A 335 15.63 -13.20 7.13
C VAL A 335 15.13 -13.30 8.57
N ALA A 336 14.36 -12.33 9.05
CA ALA A 336 13.73 -12.37 10.36
C ALA A 336 12.78 -13.58 10.48
N LEU A 337 11.98 -13.85 9.44
CA LEU A 337 11.10 -15.02 9.39
C LEU A 337 11.88 -16.32 9.52
N ARG A 338 12.94 -16.49 8.74
CA ARG A 338 13.78 -17.68 8.78
C ARG A 338 14.39 -17.87 10.17
N ALA A 339 14.92 -16.81 10.78
CA ALA A 339 15.50 -16.84 12.13
C ALA A 339 14.47 -17.30 13.17
N ALA A 340 13.23 -16.80 13.10
CA ALA A 340 12.14 -17.22 13.98
C ALA A 340 11.74 -18.69 13.79
N GLU A 341 11.78 -19.21 12.56
CA GLU A 341 11.44 -20.60 12.24
C GLU A 341 12.54 -21.59 12.64
N THR A 342 13.82 -21.23 12.48
CA THR A 342 14.96 -22.12 12.77
C THR A 342 15.47 -22.00 14.21
N GLY A 343 15.11 -20.93 14.92
CA GLY A 343 15.66 -20.62 16.24
C GLY A 343 17.13 -20.16 16.20
N GLU A 344 17.67 -19.85 15.01
CA GLU A 344 18.99 -19.26 14.85
C GLU A 344 18.91 -17.75 15.16
N ALA A 345 19.79 -17.25 16.02
CA ALA A 345 19.85 -15.82 16.30
C ALA A 345 20.20 -15.03 15.01
N LEU A 346 19.60 -13.86 14.83
CA LEU A 346 19.97 -12.90 13.78
C LEU A 346 21.46 -12.56 13.93
N SER A 347 22.33 -13.23 13.18
CA SER A 347 23.76 -12.95 13.20
C SER A 347 23.97 -11.60 12.51
N GLY A 348 24.35 -10.57 13.28
CA GLY A 348 24.69 -9.25 12.78
C GLY A 348 25.71 -9.34 11.63
N SER A 349 25.43 -8.61 10.55
CA SER A 349 26.36 -8.43 9.45
C SER A 349 27.70 -7.87 9.97
N GLY A 350 28.79 -8.44 9.45
CA GLY A 350 30.12 -8.36 10.01
C GLY A 350 30.75 -6.97 9.98
N ALA A 351 31.22 -6.55 11.15
CA ALA A 351 32.33 -5.62 11.30
C ALA A 351 33.46 -6.35 12.03
N ASP A 352 34.28 -7.09 11.29
CA ASP A 352 35.67 -7.40 11.68
C ASP A 352 36.46 -7.85 10.44
N GLU A 353 36.86 -6.88 9.61
CA GLU A 353 38.03 -7.11 8.75
C GLU A 353 39.27 -7.01 9.63
N GLY A 354 39.80 -8.19 9.95
CA GLY A 354 41.01 -8.36 10.74
C GLY A 354 42.17 -7.54 10.19
N ALA A 355 42.71 -6.68 11.05
CA ALA A 355 44.01 -6.06 10.83
C ALA A 355 45.10 -7.15 10.76
N PRO A 356 46.06 -7.07 9.81
CA PRO A 356 47.12 -8.06 9.73
C PRO A 356 48.10 -7.91 10.91
N ASP A 357 48.31 -9.04 11.57
CA ASP A 357 49.30 -9.30 12.62
C ASP A 357 50.72 -8.99 12.13
N ALA A 358 51.34 -7.94 12.69
CA ALA A 358 52.74 -7.62 12.48
C ALA A 358 53.61 -8.57 13.31
N GLY A 359 53.88 -9.74 12.74
CA GLY A 359 54.77 -10.74 13.31
C GLY A 359 56.18 -10.18 13.58
N ALA A 360 56.54 -10.10 14.87
CA ALA A 360 57.90 -9.91 15.34
C ALA A 360 58.69 -11.21 15.14
N GLY A 361 59.40 -11.32 13.99
CA GLY A 361 60.39 -12.35 13.75
C GLY A 361 61.75 -11.95 14.33
N GLY A 362 62.02 -12.35 15.57
CA GLY A 362 63.37 -12.37 16.12
C GLY A 362 64.08 -13.67 15.75
N GLU A 363 65.03 -13.60 14.83
CA GLU A 363 66.03 -14.66 14.62
C GLU A 363 67.39 -14.19 15.15
N ALA A 364 67.92 -14.94 16.11
CA ALA A 364 69.29 -14.87 16.57
C ALA A 364 70.04 -16.09 16.00
N ALA A 365 71.12 -15.85 15.25
CA ALA A 365 72.23 -16.81 15.11
C ALA A 365 73.49 -16.16 14.49
N GLY A 366 74.56 -16.07 15.29
CA GLY A 366 75.92 -16.51 14.94
C GLY A 366 76.72 -15.77 13.85
N GLY A 367 77.76 -15.06 14.28
CA GLY A 367 78.86 -14.57 13.43
C GLY A 367 79.73 -13.54 14.13
#